data_AF-A0A973IUK2-F1
#
_entry.id   AF-A0A973IUK2-F1
#
_cell.length_a   1.000
_cell.length_b   1.000
_cell.length_c   1.000
_cell.angle_alpha   90.00
_cell.angle_beta   90.00
_cell.angle_gamma   90.00
#
_symmetry.space_group_name_H-M   'P 1'
#
loop_
_entity.id
_entity.type
_entity.pdbx_description
1 polymer ?
#
loop_
_entity_poly.entity_id
_entity_poly.type
_entity_poly.pdbx_seq_one_letter_code
_entity_poly.pdbx_strand_id
1 'polypeptide(L)'
;MNLSTGYIVRKSLLYNRKNIVFLILITALLTAVVTGSLMTGKSVRKSLRKTSFEKLGNTGIVVSAGLRYTDPSLPLRLAAKTGTETAGITEIEGFCQSFSSQKIAHDVKIFAIEDNFFSFHGNDTLKINNGEVALNERLAEYLDIRPGDDIILKFNPLTDIPADAPFSPGKNPTESIVLKVGRILGKSETGNFSLNITQTIPFNLFVSRTDLQDSKGNVPGINRILFSRNTKLEIPEIYNILKAEIKPADIGLRVRFVPSTGTYEIVSDRIFIDQLLYDEILKSSLKCYPVITYLANSISNEQRSVPYSFVSAIDPGLSSMVPDSNQILINEWLAEDLGAEKGDTLTLSWYSPDPMNRLTEVKSEFIVSGVAEIKGLTGDS
;
A
#
# COMPACT_ATOMS: atom_id res chain seq x y z
N MET A 1 30.31 -78.98 -22.10
CA MET A 1 30.20 -78.71 -20.65
C MET A 1 29.56 -77.33 -20.50
N ASN A 2 28.23 -77.27 -20.34
CA ASN A 2 27.49 -76.01 -20.26
C ASN A 2 27.74 -75.40 -18.88
N LEU A 3 28.81 -74.59 -18.78
CA LEU A 3 29.07 -73.79 -17.59
C LEU A 3 27.90 -72.81 -17.44
N SER A 4 27.07 -73.03 -16.43
CA SER A 4 26.00 -72.11 -16.07
C SER A 4 26.57 -70.71 -15.88
N THR A 5 25.95 -69.71 -16.50
CA THR A 5 26.38 -68.31 -16.48
C THR A 5 26.64 -67.81 -15.06
N GLY A 6 25.83 -68.27 -14.08
CA GLY A 6 26.01 -67.94 -12.67
C GLY A 6 27.30 -68.48 -12.04
N TYR A 7 27.78 -69.65 -12.48
CA TYR A 7 29.04 -70.22 -12.00
C TYR A 7 30.25 -69.41 -12.50
N ILE A 8 30.22 -68.96 -13.76
CA ILE A 8 31.25 -68.11 -14.35
C ILE A 8 31.30 -66.75 -13.64
N VAL A 9 30.15 -66.12 -13.40
CA VAL A 9 30.04 -64.85 -12.68
C VAL A 9 30.60 -64.99 -11.26
N ARG A 10 30.22 -66.04 -10.51
CA ARG A 10 30.71 -66.25 -9.14
C ARG A 10 32.22 -66.48 -9.09
N LYS A 11 32.78 -67.25 -10.03
CA LYS A 11 34.24 -67.50 -10.07
C LYS A 11 35.01 -66.23 -10.48
N SER A 12 34.47 -65.44 -11.40
CA SER A 12 35.02 -64.13 -11.78
C SER A 12 34.98 -63.12 -10.62
N LEU A 13 33.88 -63.11 -9.85
CA LEU A 13 33.75 -62.30 -8.64
C LEU A 13 34.80 -62.69 -7.58
N LEU A 14 35.05 -63.99 -7.42
CA LEU A 14 36.03 -64.52 -6.47
C LEU A 14 37.48 -64.36 -6.94
N TYR A 15 37.75 -64.16 -8.23
CA TYR A 15 39.08 -63.89 -8.76
C TYR A 15 39.44 -62.39 -8.65
N ASN A 16 38.49 -61.50 -8.96
CA ASN A 16 38.68 -60.04 -8.95
C ASN A 16 38.24 -59.35 -7.64
N ARG A 17 38.32 -60.04 -6.50
CA ARG A 17 37.71 -59.60 -5.21
C ARG A 17 38.06 -58.17 -4.81
N LYS A 18 39.33 -57.76 -4.96
CA LYS A 18 39.78 -56.40 -4.60
C LYS A 18 39.05 -55.32 -5.40
N ASN A 19 38.97 -55.47 -6.73
CA ASN A 19 38.32 -54.49 -7.60
C ASN A 19 36.80 -54.42 -7.34
N ILE A 20 36.17 -55.55 -7.05
CA ILE A 20 34.74 -55.61 -6.73
C ILE A 20 34.45 -54.97 -5.37
N VAL A 21 35.31 -55.16 -4.38
CA VAL A 21 35.19 -54.47 -3.08
C VAL A 21 35.27 -52.95 -3.28
N PHE A 22 36.23 -52.45 -4.06
CA PHE A 22 36.31 -51.03 -4.38
C PHE A 22 35.07 -50.53 -5.14
N LEU A 23 34.57 -51.29 -6.11
CA LEU A 23 33.36 -50.94 -6.84
C LEU A 23 32.15 -50.85 -5.90
N ILE A 24 31.95 -51.84 -5.03
CA ILE A 24 30.86 -51.83 -4.03
C ILE A 24 30.98 -50.61 -3.11
N LEU A 25 32.18 -50.30 -2.62
CA LEU A 25 32.41 -49.14 -1.75
C LEU A 25 32.11 -47.82 -2.48
N ILE A 26 32.54 -47.67 -3.73
CA ILE A 26 32.25 -46.49 -4.55
C ILE A 26 30.74 -46.38 -4.80
N THR A 27 30.08 -47.46 -5.19
CA THR A 27 28.62 -47.46 -5.42
C THR A 27 27.85 -47.16 -4.13
N ALA A 28 28.25 -47.72 -2.99
CA ALA A 28 27.66 -47.43 -1.69
C ALA A 28 27.84 -45.95 -1.31
N LEU A 29 29.05 -45.40 -1.49
CA LEU A 29 29.34 -43.99 -1.22
C LEU A 29 28.51 -43.06 -2.13
N LEU A 30 28.49 -43.32 -3.44
CA LEU A 30 27.69 -42.53 -4.39
C LEU A 30 26.19 -42.60 -4.06
N THR A 31 25.69 -43.78 -3.71
CA THR A 31 24.29 -43.97 -3.31
C THR A 31 23.99 -43.20 -2.02
N ALA A 32 24.89 -43.23 -1.04
CA ALA A 32 24.74 -42.48 0.21
C ALA A 32 24.74 -40.96 -0.04
N VAL A 33 25.63 -40.46 -0.91
CA VAL A 33 25.69 -39.03 -1.28
C VAL A 33 24.41 -38.59 -2.00
N VAL A 34 23.93 -39.38 -2.98
CA VAL A 34 22.69 -39.08 -3.71
C VAL A 34 21.47 -39.16 -2.80
N THR A 35 21.40 -40.16 -1.91
CA THR A 35 20.29 -40.29 -0.95
C THR A 35 20.31 -39.14 0.06
N GLY A 36 21.50 -38.76 0.56
CA GLY A 36 21.67 -37.64 1.48
C GLY A 36 21.26 -36.30 0.87
N SER A 37 21.63 -36.04 -0.39
CA SER A 37 21.24 -34.81 -1.09
C SER A 37 19.72 -34.74 -1.35
N LEU A 38 19.10 -35.86 -1.74
CA LEU A 38 17.65 -35.96 -1.92
C LEU A 38 16.88 -35.78 -0.60
N MET A 39 17.34 -36.40 0.49
CA MET A 39 16.72 -36.24 1.81
C MET A 39 16.84 -34.79 2.31
N THR A 40 18.01 -34.19 2.18
CA THR A 40 18.24 -32.79 2.56
C THR A 40 17.34 -31.85 1.76
N GLY A 41 17.29 -32.02 0.43
CA GLY A 41 16.41 -31.23 -0.43
C GLY A 41 14.93 -31.36 -0.06
N LYS A 42 14.45 -32.59 0.21
CA LYS A 42 13.06 -32.82 0.64
C LYS A 42 12.77 -32.20 2.01
N SER A 43 13.71 -32.27 2.95
CA SER A 43 13.59 -31.67 4.28
C SER A 43 13.50 -30.15 4.21
N VAL A 44 14.43 -29.51 3.48
CA VAL A 44 14.43 -28.05 3.27
C VAL A 44 13.14 -27.60 2.59
N ARG A 45 12.70 -28.28 1.53
CA ARG A 45 11.45 -27.94 0.83
C ARG A 45 10.23 -28.08 1.74
N LYS A 46 10.16 -29.13 2.55
CA LYS A 46 9.08 -29.34 3.52
C LYS A 46 9.09 -28.26 4.61
N SER A 47 10.27 -27.90 5.11
CA SER A 47 10.45 -26.84 6.10
C SER A 47 10.00 -25.49 5.56
N LEU A 48 10.49 -25.08 4.38
CA LEU A 48 10.09 -23.83 3.73
C LEU A 48 8.58 -23.78 3.49
N ARG A 49 8.00 -24.87 2.96
CA ARG A 49 6.55 -24.96 2.73
C ARG A 49 5.76 -24.80 4.04
N LYS A 50 6.19 -25.44 5.12
CA LYS A 50 5.55 -25.33 6.43
C LYS A 50 5.64 -23.90 6.96
N THR A 51 6.82 -23.29 6.94
CA THR A 51 7.02 -21.90 7.39
C THR A 51 6.20 -20.92 6.57
N SER A 52 6.11 -21.09 5.25
CA SER A 52 5.27 -20.24 4.39
C SER A 52 3.78 -20.33 4.76
N PHE A 53 3.25 -21.53 5.02
CA PHE A 53 1.85 -21.68 5.45
C PHE A 53 1.60 -21.13 6.85
N GLU A 54 2.54 -21.28 7.78
CA GLU A 54 2.43 -20.70 9.12
C GLU A 54 2.41 -19.15 9.06
N LYS A 55 3.20 -18.54 8.17
CA LYS A 55 3.21 -17.08 7.97
C LYS A 55 1.99 -16.54 7.23
N LEU A 56 1.44 -17.28 6.26
CA LEU A 56 0.26 -16.84 5.52
C LEU A 56 -1.06 -17.14 6.27
N GLY A 57 -1.07 -18.12 7.17
CA GLY A 57 -2.28 -18.57 7.84
C GLY A 57 -3.31 -19.14 6.88
N ASN A 58 -4.52 -18.57 6.85
CA ASN A 58 -5.59 -18.96 5.94
C ASN A 58 -5.57 -18.15 4.63
N THR A 59 -4.61 -17.24 4.44
CA THR A 59 -4.54 -16.40 3.24
C THR A 59 -4.05 -17.19 2.03
N GLY A 60 -4.83 -17.19 0.94
CA GLY A 60 -4.44 -17.75 -0.35
C GLY A 60 -4.12 -16.69 -1.39
N ILE A 61 -4.97 -15.66 -1.49
CA ILE A 61 -4.84 -14.57 -2.45
C ILE A 61 -4.89 -13.25 -1.69
N VAL A 62 -4.06 -12.30 -2.09
CA VAL A 62 -4.05 -10.94 -1.55
C VAL A 62 -4.35 -9.97 -2.67
N VAL A 63 -5.31 -9.10 -2.43
CA VAL A 63 -5.55 -7.91 -3.25
C VAL A 63 -4.96 -6.72 -2.52
N SER A 64 -4.06 -6.00 -3.17
CA SER A 64 -3.34 -4.88 -2.60
C SER A 64 -3.80 -3.57 -3.25
N ALA A 65 -4.17 -2.59 -2.43
CA ALA A 65 -4.41 -1.22 -2.88
C ALA A 65 -3.10 -0.40 -3.01
N GLY A 66 -1.94 -1.05 -2.83
CA GLY A 66 -0.63 -0.41 -2.89
C GLY A 66 -0.48 0.61 -1.75
N LEU A 67 -0.36 1.88 -2.13
CA LEU A 67 -0.21 3.03 -1.24
C LEU A 67 -1.53 3.71 -0.87
N ARG A 68 -2.67 3.15 -1.31
CA ARG A 68 -4.00 3.71 -1.03
C ARG A 68 -4.70 2.95 0.08
N TYR A 69 -5.65 3.64 0.69
CA TYR A 69 -6.70 3.01 1.47
C TYR A 69 -7.88 2.64 0.60
N THR A 70 -8.65 1.69 1.10
CA THR A 70 -9.89 1.20 0.55
C THR A 70 -10.92 1.08 1.66
N ASP A 71 -12.19 1.20 1.30
CA ASP A 71 -13.27 1.12 2.26
C ASP A 71 -13.26 -0.23 3.01
N PRO A 72 -13.33 -0.22 4.36
CA PRO A 72 -13.24 -1.43 5.18
C PRO A 72 -14.44 -2.38 5.00
N SER A 73 -15.55 -1.94 4.40
CA SER A 73 -16.70 -2.80 4.09
C SER A 73 -16.52 -3.63 2.82
N LEU A 74 -15.57 -3.29 1.94
CA LEU A 74 -15.38 -3.98 0.67
C LEU A 74 -15.11 -5.49 0.83
N PRO A 75 -14.27 -5.97 1.77
CA PRO A 75 -14.09 -7.40 2.02
C PRO A 75 -15.42 -8.10 2.31
N LEU A 76 -16.27 -7.54 3.17
CA LEU A 76 -17.57 -8.12 3.52
C LEU A 76 -18.49 -8.23 2.30
N ARG A 77 -18.50 -7.21 1.43
CA ARG A 77 -19.27 -7.25 0.17
C ARG A 77 -18.75 -8.33 -0.78
N LEU A 78 -17.42 -8.45 -0.89
CA LEU A 78 -16.78 -9.50 -1.68
C LEU A 78 -17.09 -10.90 -1.13
N ALA A 79 -17.07 -11.09 0.19
CA ALA A 79 -17.43 -12.37 0.82
C ALA A 79 -18.88 -12.74 0.53
N ALA A 80 -19.81 -11.78 0.67
CA ALA A 80 -21.22 -12.00 0.37
C ALA A 80 -21.47 -12.39 -1.10
N LYS A 81 -20.71 -11.81 -2.04
CA LYS A 81 -20.83 -12.09 -3.47
C LYS A 81 -20.20 -13.41 -3.89
N THR A 82 -19.05 -13.74 -3.31
CA THR A 82 -18.21 -14.88 -3.72
C THR A 82 -18.55 -16.16 -2.97
N GLY A 83 -19.15 -16.06 -1.77
CA GLY A 83 -19.30 -17.16 -0.83
C GLY A 83 -17.97 -17.62 -0.21
N THR A 84 -16.88 -16.87 -0.43
CA THR A 84 -15.55 -17.15 0.10
C THR A 84 -15.27 -16.22 1.28
N GLU A 85 -14.64 -16.73 2.33
CA GLU A 85 -14.18 -15.91 3.46
C GLU A 85 -13.13 -14.90 3.01
N THR A 86 -13.32 -13.65 3.42
CA THR A 86 -12.38 -12.55 3.19
C THR A 86 -12.14 -11.78 4.50
N ALA A 87 -10.97 -11.13 4.59
CA ALA A 87 -10.65 -10.21 5.67
C ALA A 87 -9.94 -8.97 5.12
N GLY A 88 -10.22 -7.81 5.71
CA GLY A 88 -9.51 -6.56 5.41
C GLY A 88 -8.48 -6.27 6.49
N ILE A 89 -7.28 -5.85 6.08
CA ILE A 89 -6.26 -5.39 7.02
C ILE A 89 -5.60 -4.11 6.53
N THR A 90 -5.06 -3.36 7.48
CA THR A 90 -4.17 -2.24 7.25
C THR A 90 -2.76 -2.66 7.64
N GLU A 91 -1.91 -2.89 6.64
CA GLU A 91 -0.50 -3.20 6.81
C GLU A 91 0.32 -1.91 6.69
N ILE A 92 0.94 -1.47 7.80
CA ILE A 92 1.85 -0.32 7.83
C ILE A 92 3.16 -0.69 8.55
N GLU A 93 4.18 0.13 8.34
CA GLU A 93 5.47 0.01 9.00
C GLU A 93 5.64 1.11 10.05
N GLY A 94 6.28 0.74 11.15
CA GLY A 94 6.59 1.68 12.22
C GLY A 94 7.65 1.14 13.16
N PHE A 95 7.71 1.72 14.34
CA PHE A 95 8.58 1.27 15.40
C PHE A 95 7.85 1.33 16.74
N CYS A 96 8.31 0.51 17.67
CA CYS A 96 7.66 0.31 18.95
C CYS A 96 8.69 0.49 20.06
N GLN A 97 8.32 1.18 21.14
CA GLN A 97 9.15 1.36 22.32
C GLN A 97 8.44 0.84 23.57
N SER A 98 9.16 0.12 24.41
CA SER A 98 8.66 -0.32 25.72
C SER A 98 8.86 0.77 26.78
N PHE A 99 7.85 1.01 27.62
CA PHE A 99 8.00 1.88 28.80
C PHE A 99 8.88 1.25 29.88
N SER A 100 8.76 -0.06 30.10
CA SER A 100 9.43 -0.76 31.19
C SER A 100 10.92 -0.96 30.91
N SER A 101 11.26 -1.47 29.72
CA SER A 101 12.64 -1.81 29.36
C SER A 101 13.39 -0.68 28.62
N GLN A 102 12.67 0.36 28.18
CA GLN A 102 13.19 1.45 27.34
C GLN A 102 13.80 1.00 26.00
N LYS A 103 13.64 -0.28 25.63
CA LYS A 103 14.10 -0.82 24.35
C LYS A 103 13.19 -0.33 23.22
N ILE A 104 13.80 -0.10 22.06
CA ILE A 104 13.13 0.35 20.83
C ILE A 104 13.32 -0.73 19.76
N ALA A 105 12.22 -1.24 19.24
CA ALA A 105 12.20 -2.12 18.08
C ALA A 105 11.88 -1.31 16.83
N HIS A 106 12.82 -1.25 15.89
CA HIS A 106 12.62 -0.69 14.56
C HIS A 106 12.04 -1.74 13.60
N ASP A 107 11.50 -1.30 12.46
CA ASP A 107 10.95 -2.17 11.40
C ASP A 107 9.83 -3.11 11.87
N VAL A 108 8.94 -2.59 12.73
CA VAL A 108 7.77 -3.30 13.22
C VAL A 108 6.68 -3.25 12.15
N LYS A 109 6.17 -4.43 11.78
CA LYS A 109 4.98 -4.59 10.95
C LYS A 109 3.75 -4.44 11.82
N ILE A 110 2.94 -3.44 11.51
CA ILE A 110 1.73 -3.10 12.23
C ILE A 110 0.56 -3.54 11.36
N PHE A 111 -0.25 -4.44 11.91
CA PHE A 111 -1.49 -4.90 11.32
C PHE A 111 -2.65 -4.30 12.10
N ALA A 112 -3.27 -3.27 11.52
CA ALA A 112 -4.56 -2.79 12.00
C ALA A 112 -5.64 -3.72 11.43
N ILE A 113 -6.35 -4.40 12.33
CA ILE A 113 -7.25 -5.49 11.99
C ILE A 113 -8.68 -5.18 12.43
N GLU A 114 -9.62 -5.87 11.79
CA GLU A 114 -11.02 -5.96 12.19
C GLU A 114 -11.24 -7.22 13.05
N ASP A 115 -12.38 -7.29 13.73
CA ASP A 115 -12.76 -8.43 14.60
C ASP A 115 -12.73 -9.78 13.88
N ASN A 116 -12.94 -9.78 12.56
CA ASN A 116 -12.99 -10.99 11.74
C ASN A 116 -11.60 -11.54 11.34
N PHE A 117 -10.50 -10.86 11.68
CA PHE A 117 -9.17 -11.28 11.26
C PHE A 117 -8.77 -12.62 11.87
N PHE A 118 -8.89 -12.79 13.19
CA PHE A 118 -8.50 -14.04 13.83
C PHE A 118 -9.45 -15.20 13.50
N SER A 119 -10.76 -14.94 13.38
CA SER A 119 -11.72 -15.94 12.89
C SER A 119 -11.41 -16.36 11.46
N PHE A 120 -11.03 -15.41 10.58
CA PHE A 120 -10.55 -15.73 9.22
C PHE A 120 -9.34 -16.67 9.25
N HIS A 121 -8.47 -16.54 10.26
CA HIS A 121 -7.34 -17.44 10.48
C HIS A 121 -7.68 -18.73 11.23
N GLY A 122 -8.94 -18.95 11.58
CA GLY A 122 -9.43 -20.15 12.29
C GLY A 122 -9.34 -20.08 13.81
N ASN A 123 -9.27 -18.88 14.39
CA ASN A 123 -9.25 -18.65 15.82
C ASN A 123 -10.36 -17.68 16.26
N ASP A 124 -11.54 -18.22 16.54
CA ASP A 124 -12.73 -17.43 16.91
C ASP A 124 -12.68 -16.89 18.36
N THR A 125 -11.76 -17.41 19.18
CA THR A 125 -11.65 -17.03 20.59
C THR A 125 -10.80 -15.79 20.81
N LEU A 126 -9.96 -15.44 19.84
CA LEU A 126 -8.98 -14.38 19.98
C LEU A 126 -9.55 -13.07 19.47
N LYS A 127 -9.59 -12.07 20.34
CA LYS A 127 -9.99 -10.71 20.04
C LYS A 127 -9.01 -9.74 20.71
N ILE A 128 -8.86 -8.56 20.12
CA ILE A 128 -8.07 -7.47 20.67
C ILE A 128 -9.05 -6.34 20.95
N ASN A 129 -9.14 -5.92 22.21
CA ASN A 129 -10.02 -4.80 22.56
C ASN A 129 -9.36 -3.48 22.15
N ASN A 130 -10.16 -2.44 21.97
CA ASN A 130 -9.64 -1.09 21.73
C ASN A 130 -8.74 -0.63 22.88
N GLY A 131 -7.60 -0.04 22.55
CA GLY A 131 -6.54 0.35 23.48
C GLY A 131 -5.61 -0.80 23.90
N GLU A 132 -5.87 -2.02 23.43
CA GLU A 132 -4.99 -3.17 23.60
C GLU A 132 -4.21 -3.48 22.32
N VAL A 133 -3.08 -4.15 22.48
CA VAL A 133 -2.24 -4.60 21.39
C VAL A 133 -1.78 -6.03 21.61
N ALA A 134 -1.72 -6.80 20.52
CA ALA A 134 -1.12 -8.13 20.53
C ALA A 134 0.20 -8.14 19.78
N LEU A 135 1.22 -8.78 20.35
CA LEU A 135 2.57 -8.82 19.79
C LEU A 135 2.96 -10.26 19.50
N ASN A 136 3.78 -10.51 18.49
CA ASN A 136 4.34 -11.85 18.36
C ASN A 136 5.43 -12.12 19.42
N GLU A 137 5.67 -13.40 19.72
CA GLU A 137 6.70 -13.84 20.67
C GLU A 137 8.04 -13.14 20.44
N ARG A 138 8.48 -13.04 19.17
CA ARG A 138 9.75 -12.42 18.81
C ARG A 138 9.84 -10.93 19.22
N LEU A 139 8.78 -10.15 19.00
CA LEU A 139 8.77 -8.74 19.38
C LEU A 139 8.70 -8.57 20.90
N ALA A 140 7.91 -9.40 21.58
CA ALA A 140 7.80 -9.37 23.03
C ALA A 140 9.13 -9.74 23.72
N GLU A 141 9.81 -10.78 23.24
CA GLU A 141 11.14 -11.19 23.73
C GLU A 141 12.19 -10.09 23.51
N TYR A 142 12.19 -9.46 22.34
CA TYR A 142 13.13 -8.39 22.03
C TYR A 142 12.94 -7.18 22.96
N LEU A 143 11.69 -6.76 23.13
CA LEU A 143 11.31 -5.64 24.00
C LEU A 143 11.34 -5.99 25.49
N ASP A 144 11.48 -7.26 25.88
CA ASP A 144 11.44 -7.74 27.26
C ASP A 144 10.16 -7.28 28.01
N ILE A 145 9.00 -7.58 27.40
CA ILE A 145 7.67 -7.17 27.88
C ILE A 145 6.73 -8.35 28.06
N ARG A 146 5.71 -8.15 28.89
CA ARG A 146 4.68 -9.13 29.25
C ARG A 146 3.28 -8.53 29.06
N PRO A 147 2.22 -9.38 28.99
CA PRO A 147 0.86 -8.87 29.02
C PRO A 147 0.63 -7.99 30.25
N GLY A 148 0.02 -6.82 30.05
CA GLY A 148 -0.21 -5.78 31.06
C GLY A 148 0.72 -4.56 30.92
N ASP A 149 1.89 -4.72 30.32
CA ASP A 149 2.84 -3.63 30.08
C ASP A 149 2.31 -2.63 29.04
N ASP A 150 2.82 -1.41 29.06
CA ASP A 150 2.49 -0.38 28.09
C ASP A 150 3.61 -0.21 27.05
N ILE A 151 3.23 0.06 25.81
CA ILE A 151 4.14 0.34 24.70
C ILE A 151 3.74 1.63 23.99
N ILE A 152 4.73 2.32 23.43
CA ILE A 152 4.54 3.45 22.52
C ILE A 152 4.67 2.91 21.11
N LEU A 153 3.58 2.98 20.35
CA LEU A 153 3.57 2.69 18.93
C LEU A 153 3.73 3.97 18.14
N LYS A 154 4.75 4.02 17.29
CA LYS A 154 4.99 5.11 16.36
C LYS A 154 4.91 4.60 14.94
N PHE A 155 4.06 5.21 14.13
CA PHE A 155 3.78 4.74 12.78
C PHE A 155 3.66 5.88 11.80
N ASN A 156 3.89 5.56 10.53
CA ASN A 156 3.67 6.48 9.43
C ASN A 156 2.34 6.10 8.77
N PRO A 157 1.26 6.88 8.93
CA PRO A 157 0.02 6.60 8.21
C PRO A 157 0.26 6.67 6.69
N LEU A 158 -0.50 5.92 5.90
CA LEU A 158 -0.51 6.12 4.46
C LEU A 158 -1.24 7.43 4.21
N THR A 159 -0.52 8.49 3.85
CA THR A 159 -1.13 9.80 3.66
C THR A 159 -1.84 9.88 2.31
N ASP A 160 -3.00 10.54 2.30
CA ASP A 160 -3.67 10.95 1.07
C ASP A 160 -2.86 12.01 0.31
N ILE A 161 -1.91 12.65 0.99
CA ILE A 161 -0.92 13.53 0.40
C ILE A 161 0.19 12.66 -0.22
N PRO A 162 0.39 12.68 -1.54
CA PRO A 162 1.55 12.06 -2.17
C PRO A 162 2.85 12.57 -1.56
N ALA A 163 3.85 11.70 -1.36
CA ALA A 163 5.12 12.08 -0.73
C ALA A 163 5.90 13.14 -1.54
N ASP A 164 5.64 13.21 -2.84
CA ASP A 164 6.15 14.15 -3.84
C ASP A 164 5.28 15.40 -4.01
N ALA A 165 4.17 15.52 -3.28
CA ALA A 165 3.36 16.73 -3.32
C ALA A 165 4.13 17.93 -2.70
N PRO A 166 4.02 19.13 -3.29
CA PRO A 166 4.74 20.32 -2.82
C PRO A 166 4.38 20.75 -1.39
N PHE A 167 3.16 20.41 -0.95
CA PHE A 167 2.63 20.68 0.39
C PHE A 167 2.72 19.47 1.32
N SER A 168 3.42 18.41 0.91
CA SER A 168 3.70 17.29 1.80
C SER A 168 4.46 17.85 3.01
N PRO A 169 3.94 17.69 4.25
CA PRO A 169 4.63 18.17 5.43
C PRO A 169 6.03 17.54 5.45
N GLY A 170 7.06 18.36 5.24
CA GLY A 170 8.44 17.90 5.19
C GLY A 170 8.79 17.10 6.45
N LYS A 171 9.41 15.92 6.25
CA LYS A 171 9.74 14.93 7.29
C LYS A 171 8.54 14.53 8.16
N ASN A 172 7.76 13.57 7.63
CA ASN A 172 6.93 12.58 8.31
C ASN A 172 6.30 13.00 9.65
N PRO A 173 5.00 13.38 9.70
CA PRO A 173 4.28 13.33 10.96
C PRO A 173 4.15 11.86 11.37
N THR A 174 5.10 11.37 12.15
CA THR A 174 4.98 10.07 12.79
C THR A 174 3.95 10.21 13.89
N GLU A 175 2.80 9.57 13.71
CA GLU A 175 1.78 9.51 14.75
C GLU A 175 2.25 8.56 15.86
N SER A 176 1.87 8.87 17.09
CA SER A 176 2.32 8.16 18.29
C SER A 176 1.13 7.87 19.17
N ILE A 177 0.91 6.60 19.49
CA ILE A 177 -0.15 6.14 20.39
C ILE A 177 0.44 5.24 21.49
N VAL A 178 -0.18 5.26 22.66
CA VAL A 178 0.18 4.38 23.77
C VAL A 178 -0.87 3.29 23.88
N LEU A 179 -0.44 2.04 23.89
CA LEU A 179 -1.31 0.87 23.95
C LEU A 179 -0.85 -0.08 25.05
N LYS A 180 -1.80 -0.80 25.64
CA LYS A 180 -1.52 -1.84 26.63
C LYS A 180 -1.35 -3.19 25.95
N VAL A 181 -0.28 -3.91 26.27
CA VAL A 181 -0.04 -5.26 25.75
C VAL A 181 -1.10 -6.20 26.33
N GLY A 182 -2.10 -6.56 25.53
CA GLY A 182 -3.16 -7.47 25.95
C GLY A 182 -2.74 -8.94 25.84
N ARG A 183 -2.00 -9.28 24.78
CA ARG A 183 -1.61 -10.68 24.50
C ARG A 183 -0.30 -10.79 23.74
N ILE A 184 0.41 -11.89 23.95
CA ILE A 184 1.54 -12.31 23.12
C ILE A 184 1.09 -13.52 22.29
N LEU A 185 1.23 -13.44 20.97
CA LEU A 185 0.75 -14.43 20.01
C LEU A 185 1.87 -15.39 19.61
N GLY A 186 1.59 -16.68 19.78
CA GLY A 186 2.47 -17.74 19.32
C GLY A 186 2.36 -17.98 17.80
N LYS A 187 3.24 -18.83 17.28
CA LYS A 187 3.22 -19.24 15.86
C LYS A 187 1.88 -19.86 15.41
N SER A 188 1.20 -20.60 16.30
CA SER A 188 -0.08 -21.27 16.01
C SER A 188 -1.27 -20.33 16.00
N GLU A 189 -1.11 -19.14 16.60
CA GLU A 189 -2.15 -18.11 16.68
C GLU A 189 -1.95 -17.02 15.62
N THR A 190 -1.22 -17.34 14.55
CA THR A 190 -0.93 -16.38 13.47
C THR A 190 -0.06 -15.18 13.92
N GLY A 191 0.66 -15.30 15.05
CA GLY A 191 1.56 -14.25 15.52
C GLY A 191 2.66 -13.88 14.50
N ASN A 192 3.16 -14.85 13.74
CA ASN A 192 4.20 -14.65 12.73
C ASN A 192 3.63 -14.31 11.33
N PHE A 193 2.42 -13.76 11.26
CA PHE A 193 1.78 -13.38 10.00
C PHE A 193 2.69 -12.53 9.12
N SER A 194 2.81 -12.88 7.84
CA SER A 194 3.60 -12.11 6.88
C SER A 194 3.16 -12.42 5.47
N LEU A 195 2.87 -11.36 4.72
CA LEU A 195 2.63 -11.42 3.27
C LEU A 195 3.93 -11.43 2.46
N ASN A 196 5.04 -11.04 3.09
CA ASN A 196 6.34 -10.94 2.44
C ASN A 196 7.06 -12.29 2.34
N ILE A 197 7.80 -12.46 1.25
CA ILE A 197 8.65 -13.63 0.99
C ILE A 197 9.97 -13.47 1.75
N THR A 198 9.93 -13.52 3.08
CA THR A 198 11.12 -13.48 3.94
C THR A 198 11.27 -14.74 4.77
N GLN A 199 12.51 -15.16 5.02
CA GLN A 199 12.83 -16.24 5.95
C GLN A 199 12.87 -15.74 7.40
N THR A 200 13.18 -14.48 7.64
CA THR A 200 13.17 -13.90 8.99
C THR A 200 11.74 -13.79 9.52
N ILE A 201 11.56 -14.08 10.80
CA ILE A 201 10.30 -13.80 11.48
C ILE A 201 10.26 -12.28 11.70
N PRO A 202 9.28 -11.55 11.15
CA PRO A 202 9.17 -10.11 11.37
C PRO A 202 8.77 -9.80 12.81
N PHE A 203 9.03 -8.57 13.24
CA PHE A 203 8.39 -8.02 14.43
C PHE A 203 6.97 -7.63 14.06
N ASN A 204 5.98 -8.32 14.66
CA ASN A 204 4.58 -8.12 14.33
C ASN A 204 3.82 -7.57 15.51
N LEU A 205 2.96 -6.62 15.21
CA LEU A 205 2.06 -5.96 16.13
C LEU A 205 0.67 -5.93 15.52
N PHE A 206 -0.34 -6.35 16.29
CA PHE A 206 -1.74 -6.37 15.89
C PHE A 206 -2.53 -5.46 16.80
N VAL A 207 -3.33 -4.59 16.22
CA VAL A 207 -4.06 -3.52 16.90
C VAL A 207 -5.43 -3.36 16.25
N SER A 208 -6.43 -2.91 17.00
CA SER A 208 -7.73 -2.56 16.42
C SER A 208 -7.55 -1.44 15.41
N ARG A 209 -8.13 -1.56 14.21
CA ARG A 209 -8.05 -0.48 13.21
C ARG A 209 -8.55 0.84 13.78
N THR A 210 -9.56 0.79 14.64
CA THR A 210 -10.14 1.98 15.29
C THR A 210 -9.22 2.68 16.29
N ASP A 211 -8.11 2.06 16.72
CA ASP A 211 -7.12 2.71 17.59
C ASP A 211 -6.12 3.57 16.81
N LEU A 212 -5.99 3.37 15.48
CA LEU A 212 -5.09 4.15 14.61
C LEU A 212 -5.73 5.45 14.11
N GLN A 213 -6.44 6.17 14.97
CA GLN A 213 -7.09 7.43 14.58
C GLN A 213 -6.08 8.56 14.38
N ASP A 214 -6.27 9.34 13.32
CA ASP A 214 -5.51 10.56 13.10
C ASP A 214 -5.91 11.67 14.09
N SER A 215 -5.19 12.80 14.06
CA SER A 215 -5.49 13.98 14.90
C SER A 215 -6.90 14.55 14.75
N LYS A 216 -7.63 14.21 13.68
CA LYS A 216 -9.01 14.64 13.41
C LYS A 216 -10.04 13.56 13.79
N GLY A 217 -9.60 12.41 14.31
CA GLY A 217 -10.46 11.28 14.68
C GLY A 217 -10.83 10.37 13.50
N ASN A 218 -10.21 10.53 12.34
CA ASN A 218 -10.46 9.65 11.19
C ASN A 218 -9.73 8.33 11.39
N VAL A 219 -10.45 7.23 11.16
CA VAL A 219 -9.87 5.89 11.18
C VAL A 219 -9.38 5.54 9.76
N PRO A 220 -8.14 5.03 9.59
CA PRO A 220 -7.63 4.65 8.28
C PRO A 220 -8.49 3.54 7.66
N GLY A 221 -8.64 3.56 6.34
CA GLY A 221 -9.21 2.43 5.59
C GLY A 221 -8.25 1.24 5.57
N ILE A 222 -8.59 0.19 4.82
CA ILE A 222 -7.73 -0.99 4.65
C ILE A 222 -6.87 -0.86 3.40
N ASN A 223 -5.71 -1.52 3.34
CA ASN A 223 -4.84 -1.50 2.14
C ASN A 223 -4.53 -2.90 1.59
N ARG A 224 -5.00 -3.95 2.28
CA ARG A 224 -4.96 -5.34 1.83
C ARG A 224 -6.29 -6.01 2.07
N ILE A 225 -6.71 -6.81 1.10
CA ILE A 225 -7.84 -7.72 1.21
C ILE A 225 -7.30 -9.14 1.07
N LEU A 226 -7.59 -9.97 2.07
CA LEU A 226 -7.18 -11.35 2.14
C LEU A 226 -8.35 -12.23 1.68
N PHE A 227 -8.10 -13.15 0.76
CA PHE A 227 -9.01 -14.22 0.41
C PHE A 227 -8.52 -15.54 1.00
N SER A 228 -9.46 -16.34 1.51
CA SER A 228 -9.16 -17.66 2.06
C SER A 228 -8.47 -18.56 1.02
N ARG A 229 -7.50 -19.37 1.49
CA ARG A 229 -6.78 -20.35 0.68
C ARG A 229 -7.66 -21.46 0.11
N ASN A 230 -8.84 -21.64 0.70
CA ASN A 230 -9.83 -22.62 0.25
C ASN A 230 -10.75 -22.03 -0.84
N THR A 231 -10.49 -20.79 -1.28
CA THR A 231 -11.21 -20.20 -2.41
C THR A 231 -11.09 -21.09 -3.64
N LYS A 232 -12.21 -21.28 -4.34
CA LYS A 232 -12.25 -21.94 -5.64
C LYS A 232 -12.03 -20.96 -6.79
N LEU A 233 -11.95 -19.67 -6.47
CA LEU A 233 -11.87 -18.60 -7.46
C LEU A 233 -10.45 -18.46 -8.00
N GLU A 234 -10.36 -18.27 -9.31
CA GLU A 234 -9.12 -17.88 -9.97
C GLU A 234 -8.94 -16.35 -9.97
N ILE A 235 -7.70 -15.90 -10.18
CA ILE A 235 -7.37 -14.47 -10.21
C ILE A 235 -8.25 -13.66 -11.19
N PRO A 236 -8.52 -14.13 -12.43
CA PRO A 236 -9.38 -13.40 -13.37
C PRO A 236 -10.84 -13.25 -12.88
N GLU A 237 -11.36 -14.23 -12.16
CA GLU A 237 -12.71 -14.17 -11.59
C GLU A 237 -12.78 -13.14 -10.46
N ILE A 238 -11.78 -13.13 -9.58
CA ILE A 238 -11.65 -12.12 -8.51
C ILE A 238 -11.59 -10.72 -9.12
N TYR A 239 -10.82 -10.54 -10.21
CA TYR A 239 -10.73 -9.26 -10.91
C TYR A 239 -12.07 -8.80 -11.46
N ASN A 240 -12.84 -9.68 -12.10
CA ASN A 240 -14.17 -9.37 -12.62
C ASN A 240 -15.16 -9.02 -11.51
N ILE A 241 -15.10 -9.72 -10.37
CA ILE A 241 -15.95 -9.44 -9.21
C ILE A 241 -15.58 -8.08 -8.60
N LEU A 242 -14.28 -7.79 -8.44
CA LEU A 242 -13.81 -6.48 -7.97
C LEU A 242 -14.33 -5.36 -8.87
N LYS A 243 -14.24 -5.53 -10.20
CA LYS A 243 -14.74 -4.56 -11.16
C LYS A 243 -16.24 -4.29 -11.01
N ALA A 244 -17.03 -5.29 -10.64
CA ALA A 244 -18.47 -5.16 -10.46
C ALA A 244 -18.87 -4.56 -9.10
N GLU A 245 -18.08 -4.81 -8.05
CA GLU A 245 -18.41 -4.41 -6.67
C GLU A 245 -17.74 -3.10 -6.25
N ILE A 246 -16.59 -2.74 -6.82
CA ILE A 246 -15.87 -1.51 -6.42
C ILE A 246 -16.65 -0.25 -6.82
N LYS A 247 -16.73 0.69 -5.89
CA LYS A 247 -17.34 2.00 -6.06
C LYS A 247 -16.22 3.06 -6.10
N PRO A 248 -16.44 4.22 -6.75
CA PRO A 248 -15.46 5.32 -6.71
C PRO A 248 -15.04 5.69 -5.28
N ALA A 249 -15.99 5.72 -4.34
CA ALA A 249 -15.72 6.01 -2.93
C ALA A 249 -14.78 4.99 -2.25
N ASP A 250 -14.77 3.73 -2.71
CA ASP A 250 -13.87 2.72 -2.16
C ASP A 250 -12.41 3.00 -2.49
N ILE A 251 -12.11 3.84 -3.49
CA ILE A 251 -10.74 4.20 -3.89
C ILE A 251 -10.44 5.68 -3.66
N GLY A 252 -11.23 6.33 -2.80
CA GLY A 252 -11.06 7.75 -2.43
C GLY A 252 -11.54 8.73 -3.49
N LEU A 253 -12.46 8.34 -4.38
CA LEU A 253 -13.09 9.25 -5.35
C LEU A 253 -14.52 9.58 -4.91
N ARG A 254 -14.85 10.87 -4.91
CA ARG A 254 -16.17 11.39 -4.56
C ARG A 254 -16.75 12.14 -5.74
N VAL A 255 -18.06 11.98 -5.96
CA VAL A 255 -18.80 12.74 -6.96
C VAL A 255 -19.65 13.76 -6.24
N ARG A 256 -19.51 15.04 -6.58
CA ARG A 256 -20.36 16.13 -6.07
C ARG A 256 -20.99 16.92 -7.19
N PHE A 257 -22.19 17.46 -6.96
CA PHE A 257 -22.84 18.37 -7.90
C PHE A 257 -22.37 19.79 -7.63
N VAL A 258 -22.02 20.52 -8.69
CA VAL A 258 -21.56 21.91 -8.64
C VAL A 258 -22.67 22.80 -9.21
N PRO A 259 -23.39 23.57 -8.37
CA PRO A 259 -24.55 24.35 -8.82
C PRO A 259 -24.22 25.46 -9.82
N SER A 260 -23.03 26.05 -9.74
CA SER A 260 -22.61 27.18 -10.58
C SER A 260 -22.40 26.80 -12.04
N THR A 261 -21.90 25.59 -12.28
CA THR A 261 -21.69 25.03 -13.62
C THR A 261 -22.82 24.11 -14.05
N GLY A 262 -23.65 23.64 -13.12
CA GLY A 262 -24.67 22.62 -13.36
C GLY A 262 -24.07 21.25 -13.71
N THR A 263 -22.80 21.01 -13.37
CA THR A 263 -22.07 19.78 -13.69
C THR A 263 -21.81 18.93 -12.44
N TYR A 264 -21.38 17.70 -12.66
CA TYR A 264 -20.82 16.87 -11.62
C TYR A 264 -19.29 16.93 -11.67
N GLU A 265 -18.69 16.98 -10.49
CA GLU A 265 -17.25 17.00 -10.31
C GLU A 265 -16.81 15.72 -9.61
N ILE A 266 -15.74 15.11 -10.13
CA ILE A 266 -15.05 13.99 -9.50
C ILE A 266 -13.87 14.56 -8.73
N VAL A 267 -13.89 14.40 -7.41
CA VAL A 267 -12.84 14.89 -6.51
C VAL A 267 -12.18 13.69 -5.83
N SER A 268 -10.87 13.79 -5.57
CA SER A 268 -10.11 12.78 -4.84
C SER A 268 -9.98 13.20 -3.38
N ASP A 269 -9.94 12.23 -2.46
CA ASP A 269 -9.52 12.45 -1.08
C ASP A 269 -8.01 12.80 -1.02
N ARG A 270 -7.26 12.44 -2.07
CA ARG A 270 -5.87 12.88 -2.31
C ARG A 270 -5.82 14.25 -2.97
N ILE A 271 -4.69 14.95 -2.84
CA ILE A 271 -4.47 16.26 -3.49
C ILE A 271 -4.64 16.18 -5.01
N PHE A 272 -4.19 15.07 -5.63
CA PHE A 272 -4.28 14.87 -7.07
C PHE A 272 -4.94 13.53 -7.41
N ILE A 273 -5.58 13.46 -8.59
CA ILE A 273 -6.00 12.21 -9.21
C ILE A 273 -4.79 11.65 -9.98
N ASP A 274 -4.39 10.42 -9.65
CA ASP A 274 -3.24 9.77 -10.30
C ASP A 274 -3.48 9.58 -11.82
N GLN A 275 -2.43 9.70 -12.62
CA GLN A 275 -2.50 9.63 -14.09
C GLN A 275 -3.27 8.41 -14.61
N LEU A 276 -3.08 7.24 -13.99
CA LEU A 276 -3.78 6.01 -14.38
C LEU A 276 -5.30 6.12 -14.22
N LEU A 277 -5.78 6.75 -13.13
CA LEU A 277 -7.21 6.98 -12.93
C LEU A 277 -7.71 8.08 -13.88
N TYR A 278 -6.93 9.14 -14.04
CA TYR A 278 -7.26 10.23 -14.95
C TYR A 278 -7.47 9.72 -16.39
N ASP A 279 -6.54 8.94 -16.92
CA ASP A 279 -6.63 8.37 -18.27
C ASP A 279 -7.86 7.46 -18.43
N GLU A 280 -8.21 6.70 -17.40
CA GLU A 280 -9.37 5.81 -17.44
C GLU A 280 -10.70 6.57 -17.34
N ILE A 281 -10.75 7.65 -16.55
CA ILE A 281 -11.92 8.55 -16.48
C ILE A 281 -12.14 9.23 -17.84
N LEU A 282 -11.07 9.65 -18.52
CA LEU A 282 -11.15 10.27 -19.85
C LEU A 282 -11.61 9.32 -20.96
N LYS A 283 -11.38 8.02 -20.83
CA LYS A 283 -11.91 7.01 -21.77
C LYS A 283 -13.40 6.75 -21.61
N SER A 284 -14.01 7.26 -20.54
CA SER A 284 -15.46 7.09 -20.34
C SER A 284 -16.25 7.79 -21.45
N SER A 285 -17.50 7.38 -21.66
CA SER A 285 -18.39 8.02 -22.62
C SER A 285 -18.90 9.39 -22.16
N LEU A 286 -18.50 9.84 -20.96
CA LEU A 286 -18.89 11.13 -20.41
C LEU A 286 -17.99 12.23 -20.98
N LYS A 287 -18.59 13.40 -21.23
CA LYS A 287 -17.81 14.58 -21.56
C LYS A 287 -17.13 15.06 -20.27
N CYS A 288 -15.82 14.87 -20.19
CA CYS A 288 -15.00 15.24 -19.05
C CYS A 288 -14.27 16.55 -19.32
N TYR A 289 -14.15 17.38 -18.29
CA TYR A 289 -13.43 18.65 -18.36
C TYR A 289 -12.36 18.64 -17.26
N PRO A 290 -11.10 18.32 -17.59
CA PRO A 290 -10.01 18.35 -16.64
C PRO A 290 -9.87 19.72 -15.98
N VAL A 291 -9.69 19.70 -14.66
CA VAL A 291 -9.35 20.88 -13.86
C VAL A 291 -8.20 20.49 -12.94
N ILE A 292 -7.17 21.34 -12.87
CA ILE A 292 -6.11 21.23 -11.88
C ILE A 292 -5.90 22.58 -11.22
N THR A 293 -6.05 22.62 -9.90
CA THR A 293 -5.74 23.78 -9.06
C THR A 293 -4.42 23.54 -8.36
N TYR A 294 -3.50 24.50 -8.48
CA TYR A 294 -2.14 24.37 -7.97
C TYR A 294 -1.67 25.69 -7.35
N LEU A 295 -0.85 25.65 -6.29
CA LEU A 295 -0.27 26.86 -5.70
C LEU A 295 0.99 27.27 -6.47
N ALA A 296 0.92 28.37 -7.20
CA ALA A 296 2.06 29.01 -7.79
C ALA A 296 2.92 29.69 -6.71
N ASN A 297 4.24 29.60 -6.86
CA ASN A 297 5.20 30.23 -5.97
C ASN A 297 5.16 31.76 -6.11
N SER A 298 5.10 32.25 -7.35
CA SER A 298 4.94 33.68 -7.64
C SER A 298 4.23 33.92 -8.97
N ILE A 299 3.45 34.98 -9.03
CA ILE A 299 2.96 35.61 -10.25
C ILE A 299 3.62 36.99 -10.34
N SER A 300 4.23 37.33 -11.47
CA SER A 300 4.93 38.60 -11.62
C SER A 300 4.76 39.21 -13.00
N ASN A 301 4.82 40.54 -13.08
CA ASN A 301 5.14 41.26 -14.31
C ASN A 301 6.57 41.84 -14.20
N GLU A 302 6.96 42.73 -15.11
CA GLU A 302 8.30 43.32 -15.11
C GLU A 302 8.64 44.11 -13.82
N GLN A 303 7.64 44.57 -13.07
CA GLN A 303 7.82 45.57 -12.00
C GLN A 303 7.40 45.06 -10.61
N ARG A 304 6.40 44.17 -10.55
CA ARG A 304 5.74 43.73 -9.32
C ARG A 304 5.59 42.21 -9.30
N SER A 305 5.49 41.66 -8.10
CA SER A 305 5.27 40.23 -7.89
C SER A 305 4.35 39.99 -6.70
N VAL A 306 3.42 39.05 -6.88
CA VAL A 306 2.54 38.51 -5.84
C VAL A 306 2.97 37.07 -5.57
N PRO A 307 3.38 36.74 -4.33
CA PRO A 307 3.77 35.39 -3.97
C PRO A 307 2.56 34.53 -3.60
N TYR A 308 2.69 33.20 -3.75
CA TYR A 308 1.75 32.20 -3.24
C TYR A 308 0.29 32.40 -3.64
N SER A 309 -0.04 32.05 -4.88
CA SER A 309 -1.40 32.17 -5.42
C SER A 309 -1.90 30.83 -5.96
N PHE A 310 -3.15 30.48 -5.65
CA PHE A 310 -3.78 29.33 -6.32
C PHE A 310 -4.13 29.71 -7.76
N VAL A 311 -3.74 28.85 -8.70
CA VAL A 311 -3.99 28.98 -10.12
C VAL A 311 -4.65 27.70 -10.60
N SER A 312 -5.76 27.86 -11.34
CA SER A 312 -6.57 26.74 -11.83
C SER A 312 -6.45 26.68 -13.35
N ALA A 313 -5.93 25.57 -13.87
CA ALA A 313 -5.97 25.27 -15.29
C ALA A 313 -7.24 24.47 -15.59
N ILE A 314 -8.09 25.02 -16.44
CA ILE A 314 -9.45 24.54 -16.72
C ILE A 314 -9.53 24.22 -18.22
N ASP A 315 -10.21 23.13 -18.58
CA ASP A 315 -10.50 22.80 -19.98
C ASP A 315 -11.40 23.87 -20.64
N PRO A 316 -11.01 24.47 -21.79
CA PRO A 316 -11.79 25.49 -22.48
C PRO A 316 -13.20 25.04 -22.90
N GLY A 317 -13.41 23.73 -23.05
CA GLY A 317 -14.72 23.16 -23.37
C GLY A 317 -15.75 23.29 -22.23
N LEU A 318 -15.33 23.62 -21.01
CA LEU A 318 -16.20 23.80 -19.84
C LEU A 318 -16.99 25.12 -19.92
N SER A 319 -16.34 26.20 -20.35
CA SER A 319 -16.93 27.54 -20.39
C SER A 319 -16.17 28.45 -21.35
N SER A 320 -16.91 29.32 -22.05
CA SER A 320 -16.32 30.35 -22.92
C SER A 320 -15.54 31.44 -22.18
N MET A 321 -15.61 31.47 -20.85
CA MET A 321 -14.80 32.38 -20.02
C MET A 321 -13.38 31.86 -19.82
N VAL A 322 -13.14 30.57 -20.03
CA VAL A 322 -11.82 29.96 -19.92
C VAL A 322 -10.99 30.43 -21.13
N PRO A 323 -9.82 31.04 -20.90
CA PRO A 323 -9.04 31.58 -21.99
C PRO A 323 -8.34 30.48 -22.80
N ASP A 324 -7.87 30.84 -24.00
CA ASP A 324 -7.16 29.92 -24.88
C ASP A 324 -5.77 29.53 -24.33
N SER A 325 -5.11 28.58 -24.99
CA SER A 325 -3.73 28.18 -24.65
C SER A 325 -2.79 29.39 -24.53
N ASN A 326 -1.98 29.41 -23.47
CA ASN A 326 -1.02 30.47 -23.11
C ASN A 326 -1.64 31.82 -22.68
N GLN A 327 -2.92 31.84 -22.34
CA GLN A 327 -3.57 33.00 -21.75
C GLN A 327 -3.97 32.72 -20.29
N ILE A 328 -4.13 33.79 -19.52
CA ILE A 328 -4.55 33.74 -18.12
C ILE A 328 -5.67 34.74 -17.85
N LEU A 329 -6.71 34.30 -17.15
CA LEU A 329 -7.75 35.17 -16.61
C LEU A 329 -7.36 35.47 -15.16
N ILE A 330 -7.30 36.74 -14.78
CA ILE A 330 -6.94 37.16 -13.42
C ILE A 330 -8.13 37.79 -12.70
N ASN A 331 -8.12 37.76 -11.38
CA ASN A 331 -9.12 38.48 -10.59
C ASN A 331 -8.74 39.95 -10.38
N GLU A 332 -9.69 40.75 -9.89
CA GLU A 332 -9.50 42.19 -9.66
C GLU A 332 -8.34 42.48 -8.70
N TRP A 333 -8.19 41.69 -7.63
CA TRP A 333 -7.11 41.88 -6.65
C TRP A 333 -5.73 41.66 -7.26
N LEU A 334 -5.55 40.59 -8.03
CA LEU A 334 -4.27 40.31 -8.69
C LEU A 334 -3.95 41.36 -9.76
N ALA A 335 -4.96 41.86 -10.47
CA ALA A 335 -4.81 42.95 -11.43
C ALA A 335 -4.37 44.25 -10.74
N GLU A 336 -4.97 44.62 -9.61
CA GLU A 336 -4.60 45.82 -8.85
C GLU A 336 -3.19 45.72 -8.25
N ASP A 337 -2.86 44.59 -7.62
CA ASP A 337 -1.55 44.38 -6.98
C ASP A 337 -0.41 44.41 -8.01
N LEU A 338 -0.59 43.75 -9.16
CA LEU A 338 0.39 43.74 -10.23
C LEU A 338 0.33 45.01 -11.09
N GLY A 339 -0.79 45.75 -11.09
CA GLY A 339 -1.06 46.81 -12.06
C GLY A 339 -1.15 46.26 -13.48
N ALA A 340 -1.79 45.09 -13.65
CA ALA A 340 -1.87 44.36 -14.91
C ALA A 340 -3.24 44.54 -15.58
N GLU A 341 -3.23 44.72 -16.90
CA GLU A 341 -4.43 44.85 -17.73
C GLU A 341 -4.48 43.78 -18.83
N LYS A 342 -5.62 43.71 -19.53
CA LYS A 342 -5.78 42.79 -20.66
C LYS A 342 -4.72 43.07 -21.74
N GLY A 343 -3.99 42.04 -22.12
CA GLY A 343 -2.91 42.09 -23.11
C GLY A 343 -1.50 42.08 -22.49
N ASP A 344 -1.38 42.30 -21.18
CA ASP A 344 -0.08 42.24 -20.50
C ASP A 344 0.43 40.80 -20.37
N THR A 345 1.75 40.66 -20.24
CA THR A 345 2.41 39.37 -20.01
C THR A 345 2.72 39.20 -18.52
N LEU A 346 2.29 38.06 -17.96
CA LEU A 346 2.62 37.64 -16.61
C LEU A 346 3.51 36.40 -16.64
N THR A 347 4.54 36.38 -15.80
CA THR A 347 5.36 35.21 -15.54
C THR A 347 4.86 34.48 -14.30
N LEU A 348 4.52 33.21 -14.47
CA LEU A 348 4.13 32.29 -13.42
C LEU A 348 5.31 31.40 -13.04
N SER A 349 5.58 31.24 -11.75
CA SER A 349 6.57 30.29 -11.23
C SER A 349 5.92 29.27 -10.31
N TRP A 350 6.33 28.01 -10.38
CA TRP A 350 5.81 26.93 -9.53
C TRP A 350 6.82 25.79 -9.40
N TYR A 351 6.64 24.93 -8.40
CA TYR A 351 7.46 23.74 -8.27
C TYR A 351 6.94 22.60 -9.16
N SER A 352 7.83 21.92 -9.87
CA SER A 352 7.53 20.66 -10.56
C SER A 352 8.45 19.58 -10.00
N PRO A 353 7.93 18.37 -9.69
CA PRO A 353 8.77 17.24 -9.34
C PRO A 353 9.62 16.81 -10.55
N ASP A 354 10.91 16.55 -10.31
CA ASP A 354 11.79 15.89 -11.27
C ASP A 354 11.62 14.35 -11.21
N PRO A 355 12.26 13.58 -12.11
CA PRO A 355 12.20 12.10 -12.08
C PRO A 355 12.73 11.45 -10.79
N MET A 356 13.41 12.20 -9.93
CA MET A 356 13.90 11.77 -8.61
C MET A 356 13.03 12.29 -7.46
N ASN A 357 11.83 12.83 -7.75
CA ASN A 357 10.91 13.47 -6.81
C ASN A 357 11.50 14.67 -6.07
N ARG A 358 12.44 15.40 -6.68
CA ARG A 358 12.93 16.68 -6.18
C ARG A 358 12.11 17.81 -6.78
N LEU A 359 11.68 18.74 -5.95
CA LEU A 359 10.94 19.91 -6.41
C LEU A 359 11.90 20.91 -7.05
N THR A 360 11.71 21.15 -8.36
CA THR A 360 12.44 22.16 -9.13
C THR A 360 11.52 23.29 -9.52
N GLU A 361 11.96 24.54 -9.38
CA GLU A 361 11.16 25.69 -9.80
C GLU A 361 11.14 25.81 -11.32
N VAL A 362 9.94 25.86 -11.91
CA VAL A 362 9.68 26.04 -13.34
C VAL A 362 8.96 27.37 -13.52
N LYS A 363 9.18 28.02 -14.67
CA LYS A 363 8.52 29.28 -15.03
C LYS A 363 7.88 29.20 -16.41
N SER A 364 6.77 29.90 -16.59
CA SER A 364 6.10 30.06 -17.89
C SER A 364 5.41 31.42 -17.97
N GLU A 365 5.19 31.90 -19.19
CA GLU A 365 4.60 33.21 -19.47
C GLU A 365 3.20 33.06 -20.06
N PHE A 366 2.28 33.90 -19.59
CA PHE A 366 0.88 33.91 -20.01
C PHE A 366 0.42 35.33 -20.32
N ILE A 367 -0.42 35.49 -21.33
CA ILE A 367 -1.03 36.78 -21.70
C ILE A 367 -2.35 36.95 -20.96
N VAL A 368 -2.57 38.10 -20.32
CA VAL A 368 -3.83 38.39 -19.64
C VAL A 368 -4.97 38.51 -20.65
N SER A 369 -5.91 37.57 -20.62
CA SER A 369 -7.09 37.57 -21.51
C SER A 369 -8.20 38.52 -21.03
N GLY A 370 -8.23 38.79 -19.72
CA GLY A 370 -9.18 39.67 -19.06
C GLY A 370 -9.03 39.67 -17.54
N VAL A 371 -9.80 40.55 -16.90
CA VAL A 371 -9.95 40.64 -15.45
C VAL A 371 -11.40 40.28 -15.10
N ALA A 372 -11.61 39.40 -14.12
CA ALA A 372 -12.93 38.93 -13.72
C ALA A 372 -13.18 39.08 -12.21
N GLU A 373 -14.42 39.38 -11.84
CA GLU A 373 -14.88 39.35 -10.45
C GLU A 373 -14.85 37.90 -9.91
N ILE A 374 -14.57 37.70 -8.62
CA ILE A 374 -14.55 36.38 -7.97
C ILE A 374 -15.98 35.91 -7.70
N LYS A 375 -16.68 35.41 -8.72
CA LYS A 375 -18.08 34.99 -8.62
C LYS A 375 -18.45 33.88 -9.59
N GLY A 376 -19.22 32.91 -9.10
CA GLY A 376 -19.64 31.76 -9.92
C GLY A 376 -18.42 30.94 -10.32
N LEU A 377 -18.23 30.68 -11.62
CA LEU A 377 -17.12 29.86 -12.11
C LEU A 377 -15.75 30.36 -11.64
N THR A 378 -15.51 31.67 -11.63
CA THR A 378 -14.22 32.26 -11.22
C THR A 378 -14.01 32.28 -9.70
N GLY A 379 -15.05 32.02 -8.91
CA GLY A 379 -14.98 31.93 -7.44
C GLY A 379 -15.03 30.51 -6.88
N ASP A 380 -15.49 29.54 -7.68
CA ASP A 380 -15.51 28.12 -7.31
C ASP A 380 -14.21 27.36 -7.69
N SER A 381 -13.32 28.02 -8.45
CA SER A 381 -12.08 27.44 -9.01
C SER A 381 -10.88 27.49 -8.08
#